data_AF-A0A8X6FY86-F1
#
_entry.id   AF-A0A8X6FY86-F1
#
_cell.length_a   1.000
_cell.length_b   1.000
_cell.length_c   1.000
_cell.angle_alpha   90.00
_cell.angle_beta   90.00
_cell.angle_gamma   90.00
#
_symmetry.space_group_name_H-M   'P 1'
#
loop_
_entity.id
_entity.type
_entity.pdbx_description
1 polymer ?
#
loop_
_entity_poly.entity_id
_entity_poly.type
_entity_poly.pdbx_seq_one_letter_code
_entity_poly.pdbx_strand_id
1 'polypeptide(L)'
;MRRKRENETPQEQESRRESNRLRMAHLRASETVEEQETRRKSIRIGMARLRTAETVQEQGTRRKFNSLQMIQTRISETAQNREVRLERQRNVTHCSRMTIWKDKENAAYFYKPSIDYKSDTSCILGPMSISCQFCIVVI
;
A
#
# COMPACT_ATOMS: atom_id res chain seq x y z
N MET A 1 -6.51 -5.53 -41.92
CA MET A 1 -5.64 -5.18 -40.76
C MET A 1 -4.87 -6.38 -40.20
N ARG A 2 -5.53 -7.48 -39.79
CA ARG A 2 -4.85 -8.65 -39.20
C ARG A 2 -3.80 -9.31 -40.13
N ARG A 3 -4.18 -9.62 -41.38
CA ARG A 3 -3.26 -10.16 -42.40
C ARG A 3 -2.06 -9.25 -42.72
N LYS A 4 -2.24 -7.93 -42.63
CA LYS A 4 -1.16 -6.96 -42.85
C LYS A 4 -0.13 -7.01 -41.71
N ARG A 5 -0.56 -7.32 -40.48
CA ARG A 5 0.33 -7.46 -39.32
C ARG A 5 1.06 -8.80 -39.27
N GLU A 6 0.43 -9.84 -39.80
CA GLU A 6 1.03 -11.20 -39.88
C GLU A 6 2.16 -11.26 -40.91
N ASN A 7 2.13 -10.38 -41.92
CA ASN A 7 3.14 -10.27 -42.96
C ASN A 7 4.14 -9.11 -42.75
N GLU A 8 4.10 -8.42 -41.60
CA GLU A 8 5.07 -7.35 -41.28
C GLU A 8 6.47 -7.96 -41.13
N THR A 9 7.46 -7.37 -41.78
CA THR A 9 8.86 -7.65 -41.48
C THR A 9 9.21 -7.17 -40.07
N PRO A 10 10.25 -7.71 -39.42
CA PRO A 10 10.69 -7.22 -38.10
C PRO A 10 10.94 -5.71 -38.07
N GLN A 11 11.50 -5.14 -39.14
CA GLN A 11 11.79 -3.71 -39.25
C GLN A 11 10.52 -2.86 -39.38
N GLU A 12 9.53 -3.30 -40.16
CA GLU A 12 8.22 -2.64 -40.24
C GLU A 12 7.47 -2.72 -38.91
N GLN A 13 7.57 -3.86 -38.22
CA GLN A 13 6.96 -4.04 -36.91
C GLN A 13 7.58 -3.09 -35.87
N GLU A 14 8.90 -2.93 -35.88
CA GLU A 14 9.61 -2.01 -35.00
C GLU A 14 9.27 -0.55 -35.31
N SER A 15 9.31 -0.15 -36.58
CA SER A 15 8.91 1.20 -37.00
C SER A 15 7.48 1.54 -36.58
N ARG A 16 6.53 0.60 -36.74
CA ARG A 16 5.15 0.78 -36.27
C ARG A 16 5.05 0.88 -34.75
N ARG A 17 5.80 0.07 -34.00
CA ARG A 17 5.84 0.15 -32.52
C ARG A 17 6.42 1.48 -32.07
N GLU A 18 7.47 1.96 -32.73
CA GLU A 18 8.10 3.23 -32.42
C GLU A 18 7.17 4.41 -32.71
N SER A 19 6.54 4.44 -33.88
CA SER A 19 5.53 5.43 -34.22
C SER A 19 4.39 5.47 -33.18
N ASN A 20 3.91 4.30 -32.75
CA ASN A 20 2.89 4.22 -31.70
C ASN A 20 3.40 4.70 -30.33
N ARG A 21 4.65 4.39 -29.98
CA ARG A 21 5.30 4.87 -28.74
C ARG A 21 5.35 6.39 -28.71
N LEU A 22 5.81 7.01 -29.80
CA LEU A 22 5.88 8.47 -29.94
C LEU A 22 4.48 9.11 -29.87
N ARG A 23 3.50 8.54 -30.59
CA ARG A 23 2.12 9.04 -30.54
C ARG A 23 1.54 8.99 -29.13
N MET A 24 1.73 7.87 -28.42
CA MET A 24 1.23 7.73 -27.06
C MET A 24 1.98 8.63 -26.07
N ALA A 25 3.27 8.89 -26.27
CA ALA A 25 4.03 9.84 -25.47
C ALA A 25 3.50 11.26 -25.66
N HIS A 26 3.25 11.68 -26.90
CA HIS A 26 2.65 12.97 -27.21
C HIS A 26 1.27 13.13 -26.57
N LEU A 27 0.38 12.13 -26.75
CA LEU A 27 -0.95 12.15 -26.14
C LEU A 27 -0.88 12.28 -24.62
N ARG A 28 0.04 11.56 -23.95
CA ARG A 28 0.23 11.67 -22.50
C ARG A 28 0.79 13.01 -22.06
N ALA A 29 1.62 13.64 -22.87
CA ALA A 29 2.18 14.97 -22.58
C ALA A 29 1.12 16.07 -22.68
N SER A 30 0.11 15.89 -23.54
CA SER A 30 -1.00 16.81 -23.71
C SER A 30 -2.22 16.51 -22.83
N GLU A 31 -2.19 15.46 -21.99
CA GLU A 31 -3.30 15.13 -21.09
C GLU A 31 -3.51 16.25 -20.06
N THR A 32 -4.78 16.65 -19.89
CA THR A 32 -5.19 17.46 -18.73
C THR A 32 -5.07 16.66 -17.43
N VAL A 33 -5.13 17.34 -16.28
CA VAL A 33 -5.08 16.68 -14.97
C VAL A 33 -6.27 15.72 -14.81
N GLU A 34 -7.46 16.15 -15.23
CA GLU A 34 -8.69 15.35 -15.17
C GLU A 34 -8.62 14.11 -16.07
N GLU A 35 -8.12 14.25 -17.31
CA GLU A 35 -7.88 13.11 -18.21
C GLU A 35 -6.84 12.15 -17.64
N GLN A 36 -5.78 12.67 -17.04
CA GLN A 36 -4.77 11.84 -16.39
C GLN A 36 -5.37 11.05 -15.22
N GLU A 37 -6.20 11.68 -14.40
CA GLU A 37 -6.85 11.05 -13.26
C GLU A 37 -7.86 9.98 -13.69
N THR A 38 -8.71 10.28 -14.68
CA THR A 38 -9.68 9.32 -15.22
C THR A 38 -8.97 8.11 -15.84
N ARG A 39 -7.89 8.33 -16.59
CA ARG A 39 -7.05 7.24 -17.13
C ARG A 39 -6.43 6.41 -16.00
N ARG A 40 -5.84 7.03 -14.97
CA ARG A 40 -5.28 6.33 -13.80
C ARG A 40 -6.35 5.55 -13.04
N LYS A 41 -7.57 6.10 -12.90
CA LYS A 41 -8.71 5.42 -12.28
C LYS A 41 -9.13 4.19 -13.08
N SER A 42 -9.26 4.32 -14.40
CA SER A 42 -9.56 3.20 -15.29
C SER A 42 -8.53 2.07 -15.19
N ILE A 43 -7.23 2.42 -15.19
CA ILE A 43 -6.14 1.45 -15.01
C ILE A 43 -6.24 0.75 -13.66
N ARG A 44 -6.49 1.48 -12.56
CA ARG A 44 -6.65 0.88 -11.23
C ARG A 44 -7.80 -0.13 -11.20
N ILE A 45 -8.95 0.22 -11.80
CA ILE A 45 -10.12 -0.68 -11.89
C ILE A 45 -9.78 -1.93 -12.71
N GLY A 46 -9.16 -1.76 -13.88
CA GLY A 46 -8.73 -2.88 -14.72
C GLY A 46 -7.77 -3.83 -13.98
N MET A 47 -6.78 -3.27 -13.29
CA MET A 47 -5.85 -4.06 -12.48
C MET A 47 -6.54 -4.77 -11.33
N ALA A 48 -7.50 -4.14 -10.64
CA ALA A 48 -8.26 -4.79 -9.58
C ALA A 48 -9.06 -5.98 -10.12
N ARG A 49 -9.71 -5.82 -11.28
CA ARG A 49 -10.45 -6.91 -11.95
C ARG A 49 -9.54 -8.08 -12.33
N LEU A 50 -8.35 -7.80 -12.86
CA LEU A 50 -7.36 -8.84 -13.16
C LEU A 50 -6.93 -9.56 -11.88
N ARG A 51 -6.66 -8.82 -10.79
CA ARG A 51 -6.27 -9.40 -9.49
C ARG A 51 -7.36 -10.29 -8.90
N THR A 52 -8.63 -9.95 -9.07
CA THR A 52 -9.75 -10.80 -8.59
C THR A 52 -9.96 -12.03 -9.44
N ALA A 53 -9.55 -12.01 -10.70
CA ALA A 53 -9.65 -13.14 -11.62
C ALA A 53 -8.40 -14.04 -11.61
N GLU A 54 -7.32 -13.65 -10.91
CA GLU A 54 -6.09 -14.44 -10.81
C GLU A 54 -6.37 -15.81 -10.18
N THR A 55 -5.87 -16.86 -10.83
CA THR A 55 -5.79 -18.18 -10.22
C THR A 55 -4.75 -18.19 -9.09
N VAL A 56 -4.83 -19.18 -8.20
CA VAL A 56 -3.86 -19.33 -7.10
C VAL A 56 -2.43 -19.47 -7.63
N GLN A 57 -2.23 -20.18 -8.74
CA GLN A 57 -0.92 -20.34 -9.38
C GLN A 57 -0.38 -19.01 -9.92
N GLU A 58 -1.19 -18.25 -10.65
CA GLU A 58 -0.81 -16.92 -11.17
C GLU A 58 -0.52 -15.92 -10.05
N GLN A 59 -1.31 -15.96 -8.97
CA GLN A 59 -1.05 -15.16 -7.79
C GLN A 59 0.29 -15.51 -7.16
N GLY A 60 0.61 -16.81 -7.07
CA GLY A 60 1.88 -17.33 -6.57
C GLY A 60 3.08 -16.87 -7.41
N THR A 61 3.00 -17.03 -8.74
CA THR A 61 4.07 -16.60 -9.66
C THR A 61 4.29 -15.10 -9.59
N ARG A 62 3.22 -14.30 -9.57
CA ARG A 62 3.31 -12.85 -9.42
C ARG A 62 3.94 -12.42 -8.10
N ARG A 63 3.53 -13.01 -6.98
CA ARG A 63 4.11 -12.70 -5.65
C ARG A 63 5.59 -13.05 -5.60
N LYS A 64 5.98 -14.20 -6.15
CA LYS A 64 7.39 -14.60 -6.28
C LYS A 64 8.18 -13.60 -7.12
N PHE A 65 7.66 -13.20 -8.27
CA PHE A 65 8.30 -12.20 -9.13
C PHE A 65 8.47 -10.85 -8.42
N ASN A 66 7.43 -10.38 -7.73
CA ASN A 66 7.50 -9.13 -6.97
C ASN A 66 8.55 -9.19 -5.85
N SER A 67 8.62 -10.32 -5.12
CA SER A 67 9.64 -10.54 -4.08
C SER A 67 11.06 -10.47 -4.64
N LEU A 68 11.32 -11.15 -5.77
CA LEU A 68 12.63 -11.11 -6.44
C LEU A 68 12.98 -9.70 -6.91
N GLN A 69 12.02 -8.98 -7.48
CA GLN A 69 12.23 -7.59 -7.90
C GLN A 69 12.59 -6.70 -6.70
N MET A 70 11.90 -6.85 -5.55
CA MET A 70 12.24 -6.11 -4.34
C MET A 70 13.66 -6.41 -3.85
N ILE A 71 14.06 -7.69 -3.84
CA ILE A 71 15.43 -8.08 -3.47
C ILE A 71 16.44 -7.42 -4.41
N GLN A 72 16.21 -7.50 -5.73
CA GLN A 72 17.10 -6.88 -6.72
C GLN A 72 17.23 -5.37 -6.50
N THR A 73 16.11 -4.68 -6.27
CA THR A 73 16.14 -3.23 -6.01
C THR A 73 16.89 -2.87 -4.73
N ARG A 74 16.89 -3.74 -3.71
CA ARG A 74 17.65 -3.54 -2.47
C ARG A 74 19.14 -3.78 -2.67
N ILE A 75 19.52 -4.75 -3.50
CA ILE A 75 20.92 -5.04 -3.82
C ILE A 75 21.53 -3.89 -4.62
N SER A 76 20.78 -3.31 -5.56
CA SER A 76 21.24 -2.17 -6.36
C SER A 76 21.00 -0.80 -5.70
N GLU A 77 20.59 -0.78 -4.43
CA GLU A 77 20.29 0.46 -3.70
C GLU A 77 21.60 1.18 -3.32
N THR A 78 21.67 2.49 -3.58
CA THR A 78 22.78 3.32 -3.09
C THR A 78 22.69 3.51 -1.57
N ALA A 79 23.82 3.77 -0.90
CA ALA A 79 23.83 3.99 0.55
C ALA A 79 22.88 5.13 0.99
N GLN A 80 22.81 6.21 0.21
CA GLN A 80 21.90 7.33 0.47
C GLN A 80 20.42 6.90 0.39
N ASN A 81 20.04 6.17 -0.67
CA ASN A 81 18.67 5.69 -0.84
C ASN A 81 18.29 4.69 0.27
N ARG A 82 19.25 3.86 0.69
CA ARG A 82 19.09 2.93 1.82
C ARG A 82 18.77 3.67 3.11
N GLU A 83 19.48 4.75 3.41
CA GLU A 83 19.22 5.52 4.63
C GLU A 83 17.84 6.20 4.56
N VAL A 84 17.49 6.83 3.43
CA VAL A 84 16.15 7.42 3.24
C VAL A 84 15.03 6.40 3.45
N ARG A 85 15.20 5.18 2.92
CA ARG A 85 14.23 4.10 3.09
C ARG A 85 14.14 3.63 4.54
N LEU A 86 15.27 3.46 5.23
CA LEU A 86 15.31 3.06 6.64
C LEU A 86 14.68 4.14 7.53
N GLU A 87 14.97 5.41 7.25
CA GLU A 87 14.40 6.54 7.97
C GLU A 87 12.88 6.62 7.77
N ARG A 88 12.40 6.46 6.53
CA ARG A 88 10.96 6.31 6.27
C ARG A 88 10.36 5.14 7.05
N GLN A 89 11.05 4.00 7.14
CA GLN A 89 10.57 2.84 7.89
C GLN A 89 10.49 3.12 9.39
N ARG A 90 11.52 3.73 9.98
CA ARG A 90 11.53 4.16 11.38
C ARG A 90 10.36 5.10 11.67
N ASN A 91 10.15 6.10 10.82
CA ASN A 91 9.05 7.06 10.95
C ASN A 91 7.68 6.41 10.85
N VAL A 92 7.45 5.51 9.89
CA VAL A 92 6.18 4.76 9.80
C VAL A 92 5.95 3.94 11.06
N THR A 93 6.97 3.21 11.53
CA THR A 93 6.84 2.42 12.78
C THR A 93 6.58 3.31 13.99
N HIS A 94 7.28 4.43 14.10
CA HIS A 94 7.09 5.41 15.17
C HIS A 94 5.68 5.99 15.16
N CYS A 95 5.21 6.51 14.02
CA CYS A 95 3.86 7.05 13.87
C CYS A 95 2.79 6.00 14.22
N SER A 96 2.91 4.76 13.73
CA SER A 96 1.97 3.69 14.07
C SER A 96 1.93 3.41 15.58
N ARG A 97 3.09 3.37 16.25
CA ARG A 97 3.16 3.20 17.71
C ARG A 97 2.56 4.39 18.47
N MET A 98 2.83 5.60 18.02
CA MET A 98 2.28 6.81 18.63
C MET A 98 0.76 6.91 18.47
N THR A 99 0.20 6.50 17.33
CA THR A 99 -1.26 6.43 17.15
C THR A 99 -1.88 5.47 18.16
N ILE A 100 -1.31 4.26 18.32
CA ILE A 100 -1.76 3.28 19.31
C ILE A 100 -1.68 3.86 20.73
N TRP A 101 -0.59 4.56 21.06
CA TRP A 101 -0.43 5.18 22.38
C TRP A 101 -1.46 6.30 22.63
N LYS A 102 -1.69 7.19 21.66
CA LYS A 102 -2.71 8.23 21.75
C LYS A 102 -4.13 7.65 21.88
N ASP A 103 -4.42 6.56 21.17
CA ASP A 103 -5.70 5.87 21.31
C ASP A 103 -5.91 5.32 22.73
N LYS A 104 -4.85 4.86 23.38
CA LYS A 104 -4.87 4.39 24.78
C LYS A 104 -4.95 5.53 25.80
N GLU A 105 -4.18 6.60 25.60
CA GLU A 105 -4.24 7.80 26.45
C GLU A 105 -5.65 8.39 26.46
N ASN A 106 -6.26 8.55 25.28
CA ASN A 106 -7.65 8.96 25.16
C ASN A 106 -8.62 7.97 25.82
N ALA A 107 -8.30 6.68 25.81
CA ALA A 107 -9.14 5.67 26.44
C ALA A 107 -9.08 5.65 27.97
N ALA A 108 -8.01 6.16 28.57
CA ALA A 108 -7.96 6.40 30.01
C ALA A 108 -9.01 7.44 30.45
N TYR A 109 -9.41 8.35 29.55
CA TYR A 109 -10.49 9.31 29.76
C TYR A 109 -11.85 8.81 29.23
N PHE A 110 -11.86 7.97 28.19
CA PHE A 110 -13.06 7.41 27.57
C PHE A 110 -12.87 5.95 27.15
N TYR A 111 -13.28 4.99 27.98
CA TYR A 111 -13.08 3.57 27.72
C TYR A 111 -13.58 3.13 26.32
N LYS A 112 -12.66 2.61 25.50
CA LYS A 112 -12.97 2.02 24.18
C LYS A 112 -12.89 0.49 24.24
N PRO A 113 -14.01 -0.25 24.10
CA PRO A 113 -14.02 -1.72 24.21
C PRO A 113 -13.24 -2.47 23.12
N SER A 114 -12.88 -1.80 22.02
CA SER A 114 -12.16 -2.38 20.88
C SER A 114 -10.65 -2.52 21.07
N ILE A 115 -10.11 -2.02 22.19
CA ILE A 115 -8.68 -2.07 22.51
C ILE A 115 -8.49 -3.10 23.61
N ASP A 116 -7.53 -4.01 23.45
CA ASP A 116 -7.18 -4.99 24.48
C ASP A 116 -6.21 -4.38 25.49
N TYR A 117 -6.75 -3.93 26.63
CA TYR A 117 -5.96 -3.38 27.73
C TYR A 117 -5.44 -4.44 28.70
N LYS A 118 -5.95 -5.68 28.63
CA LYS A 118 -5.62 -6.73 29.62
C LYS A 118 -4.29 -7.41 29.32
N SER A 119 -3.96 -7.57 28.04
CA SER A 119 -2.72 -8.23 27.60
C SER A 119 -1.52 -7.27 27.53
N ASP A 120 -1.74 -5.96 27.71
CA ASP A 120 -0.72 -4.95 27.46
C ASP A 120 0.06 -4.57 28.72
N THR A 121 1.35 -4.86 28.73
CA THR A 121 2.27 -4.58 29.83
C THR A 121 2.49 -3.08 30.08
N SER A 122 2.11 -2.21 29.13
CA SER A 122 2.18 -0.74 29.27
C SER A 122 0.95 -0.13 29.94
N CYS A 123 -0.14 -0.90 30.09
CA CYS A 123 -1.36 -0.48 30.76
C CYS A 123 -1.34 -0.97 32.23
N ILE A 124 -0.83 -0.14 33.14
CA ILE A 124 -0.97 -0.41 34.58
C ILE A 124 -2.39 -0.02 34.99
N LEU A 125 -3.33 -0.96 34.87
CA LEU A 125 -4.63 -0.83 35.51
C LEU A 125 -4.40 -0.94 37.02
N GLY A 126 -4.48 0.18 37.74
CA GLY A 126 -4.47 0.18 39.19
C GLY A 126 -5.60 -0.72 39.73
N PRO A 127 -5.48 -1.24 40.96
CA PRO A 127 -6.56 -2.00 41.56
C PRO A 127 -7.84 -1.14 41.54
N MET A 128 -8.92 -1.65 40.97
CA MET A 128 -10.25 -1.00 41.01
C MET A 128 -10.88 -1.12 42.40
N SER A 129 -10.12 -0.79 43.44
CA SER A 129 -10.51 -0.87 44.85
C SER A 129 -10.93 0.47 45.42
N ILE A 130 -11.16 1.50 44.58
CA ILE A 130 -11.79 2.74 45.01
C ILE A 130 -13.29 2.48 45.12
N SER A 131 -13.74 2.07 46.29
CA SER A 131 -15.15 2.13 46.65
C SER A 131 -15.53 3.58 46.93
N CYS A 132 -16.58 4.06 46.27
CA CYS A 132 -17.15 5.38 46.55
C CYS A 132 -17.67 5.38 48.00
N GLN A 133 -17.19 6.31 48.83
CA GLN A 133 -17.64 6.46 50.22
C GLN A 133 -19.15 6.76 50.37
N PHE A 134 -19.84 7.09 49.27
CA PHE A 134 -21.26 7.42 49.26
C PHE A 134 -22.17 6.32 48.66
N CYS A 135 -21.60 5.23 48.15
CA CYS A 135 -22.38 4.16 47.53
C CYS A 135 -22.53 2.97 48.50
N ILE A 136 -23.54 3.04 49.38
CA ILE A 136 -24.11 1.83 50.01
C ILE A 136 -25.09 1.23 49.01
N VAL A 137 -24.60 0.41 48.08
CA VAL A 137 -25.44 -0.59 47.42
C VAL A 137 -24.66 -1.90 47.41
N VAL A 138 -25.19 -2.84 48.16
CA VAL A 138 -24.79 -4.24 48.21
C VAL A 138 -24.86 -4.83 46.79
N ILE A 139 -23.77 -5.45 46.34
CA ILE A 139 -23.84 -6.64 45.49
C ILE A 139 -23.55 -7.82 46.40
#